data_AF-A0A5C4JEP4-F1
#
_entry.id   AF-A0A5C4JEP4-F1
#
_cell.length_a   1.000
_cell.length_b   1.000
_cell.length_c   1.000
_cell.angle_alpha   90.00
_cell.angle_beta   90.00
_cell.angle_gamma   90.00
#
_symmetry.space_group_name_H-M   'P 1'
#
loop_
_entity.id
_entity.type
_entity.pdbx_description
1 polymer ?
#
loop_
_entity_poly.entity_id
_entity_poly.type
_entity_poly.pdbx_seq_one_letter_code
_entity_poly.pdbx_strand_id
1 'polypeptide(L)'
;MDVNKVLVRAFVSLVVSIDLTDDEDIDPDIATDILEPAAALFRELTEEGRREVTSLILECAELEEDPVRKRSTLDLPGDIGLLDED
;
A
#
# COMPACT_ATOMS: atom_id res chain seq x y z
N MET A 1 5.78 -3.66 18.92
CA MET A 1 5.64 -3.34 17.49
C MET A 1 6.01 -1.88 17.34
N ASP A 2 6.90 -1.53 16.41
CA ASP A 2 7.34 -0.15 16.18
C ASP A 2 6.22 0.70 15.57
N VAL A 3 6.19 2.01 15.83
CA VAL A 3 5.15 2.91 15.33
C VAL A 3 5.11 2.91 13.80
N ASN A 4 6.26 2.95 13.13
CA ASN A 4 6.32 2.94 11.66
C ASN A 4 5.71 1.66 11.09
N LYS A 5 6.01 0.52 11.73
CA LYS A 5 5.44 -0.77 11.35
C LYS A 5 3.92 -0.83 11.53
N VAL A 6 3.38 -0.21 12.59
CA VAL A 6 1.92 -0.10 12.79
C VAL A 6 1.29 0.78 11.71
N LEU A 7 1.89 1.93 11.42
CA LEU A 7 1.36 2.86 10.43
C LEU A 7 1.37 2.27 9.01
N VAL A 8 2.48 1.63 8.60
CA VAL A 8 2.55 0.95 7.30
C VAL A 8 1.54 -0.18 7.21
N ARG A 9 1.44 -1.03 8.24
CA ARG A 9 0.46 -2.11 8.24
C ARG A 9 -0.98 -1.60 8.20
N ALA A 10 -1.28 -0.50 8.89
CA ALA A 10 -2.60 0.12 8.85
C ALA A 10 -2.92 0.66 7.45
N PHE A 11 -1.94 1.33 6.81
CA PHE A 11 -2.08 1.81 5.44
C PHE A 11 -2.31 0.67 4.44
N VAL A 12 -1.46 -0.36 4.45
CA VAL A 12 -1.64 -1.58 3.63
C VAL A 12 -3.02 -2.19 3.84
N SER A 13 -3.44 -2.34 5.10
CA SER A 13 -4.75 -2.91 5.41
C SER A 13 -5.90 -2.12 4.81
N LEU A 14 -5.82 -0.78 4.79
CA LEU A 14 -6.86 0.07 4.22
C LEU A 14 -6.85 0.00 2.70
N VAL A 15 -5.68 0.17 2.08
CA VAL A 15 -5.54 0.18 0.61
C VAL A 15 -5.99 -1.12 0.01
N VAL A 16 -5.49 -2.26 0.51
CA VAL A 16 -5.84 -3.60 -0.01
C VAL A 16 -7.33 -3.90 0.21
N SER A 17 -7.94 -3.35 1.25
CA SER A 17 -9.39 -3.54 1.45
C SER A 17 -10.20 -2.73 0.45
N ILE A 18 -9.78 -1.51 0.14
CA ILE A 18 -10.42 -0.67 -0.89
C ILE A 18 -10.23 -1.28 -2.28
N ASP A 19 -9.00 -1.70 -2.61
CA ASP A 19 -8.64 -2.32 -3.90
C ASP A 19 -9.43 -3.62 -4.19
N LEU A 20 -9.77 -4.38 -3.14
CA LEU A 20 -10.54 -5.61 -3.27
C LEU A 20 -12.05 -5.44 -3.03
N THR A 21 -12.50 -4.20 -2.81
CA THR A 21 -13.93 -3.91 -2.75
C THR A 21 -14.50 -3.86 -4.16
N ASP A 22 -15.67 -4.45 -4.38
CA ASP A 22 -16.31 -4.41 -5.69
C ASP A 22 -16.66 -2.97 -6.09
N ASP A 23 -16.53 -2.65 -7.38
CA ASP A 23 -16.81 -1.32 -7.94
C ASP A 23 -18.26 -0.84 -7.69
N GLU A 24 -19.18 -1.76 -7.37
CA GLU A 24 -20.56 -1.42 -6.97
C GLU A 24 -20.67 -0.84 -5.55
N ASP A 25 -19.72 -1.19 -4.68
CA ASP A 25 -19.65 -0.73 -3.30
C ASP A 25 -18.77 0.52 -3.15
N ILE A 26 -17.64 0.57 -3.86
CA ILE A 26 -16.77 1.75 -3.92
C ILE A 26 -16.46 2.06 -5.38
N ASP A 27 -16.90 3.22 -5.83
CA ASP A 27 -16.57 3.73 -7.17
C ASP A 27 -15.04 3.91 -7.30
N PRO A 28 -14.40 3.40 -8.37
CA PRO A 28 -12.95 3.47 -8.56
C PRO A 28 -12.37 4.90 -8.57
N ASP A 29 -13.13 5.89 -9.06
CA ASP A 29 -12.67 7.28 -9.04
C ASP A 29 -12.65 7.79 -7.59
N ILE A 30 -13.65 7.41 -6.79
CA ILE A 30 -13.70 7.73 -5.36
C ILE A 30 -12.59 7.02 -4.58
N ALA A 31 -12.30 5.75 -4.89
CA ALA A 31 -11.17 5.03 -4.30
C ALA A 31 -9.85 5.75 -4.59
N THR A 32 -9.64 6.17 -5.84
CA THR A 32 -8.44 6.91 -6.27
C THR A 32 -8.34 8.26 -5.55
N ASP A 33 -9.42 9.03 -5.47
CA ASP A 33 -9.45 10.32 -4.76
C ASP A 33 -9.10 10.20 -3.27
N ILE A 34 -9.47 9.07 -2.63
CA ILE A 34 -9.14 8.78 -1.23
C ILE A 34 -7.67 8.37 -1.07
N LEU A 35 -7.16 7.53 -1.97
CA LEU A 35 -5.85 6.89 -1.84
C LEU A 35 -4.69 7.74 -2.36
N GLU A 36 -4.89 8.51 -3.43
CA GLU A 36 -3.87 9.33 -4.07
C GLU A 36 -3.20 10.33 -3.10
N PRO A 37 -3.94 11.07 -2.24
CA PRO A 37 -3.32 11.97 -1.27
C PRO A 37 -2.42 11.23 -0.27
N ALA A 38 -2.78 10.01 0.13
CA ALA A 38 -1.97 9.20 1.04
C ALA A 38 -0.75 8.61 0.33
N ALA A 39 -0.91 8.14 -0.91
CA ALA A 39 0.19 7.67 -1.77
C ALA A 39 1.23 8.78 -2.03
N ALA A 40 0.77 10.02 -2.23
CA ALA A 40 1.66 11.17 -2.46
C ALA A 40 2.63 11.43 -1.29
N LEU A 41 2.21 11.19 -0.04
CA LEU A 41 3.08 11.37 1.14
C LEU A 41 4.30 10.44 1.12
N PHE A 42 4.16 9.23 0.55
CA PHE A 42 5.26 8.28 0.44
C PHE A 42 6.31 8.71 -0.60
N ARG A 43 5.93 9.50 -1.59
CA ARG A 43 6.85 10.06 -2.61
C ARG A 43 7.78 11.14 -2.03
N GLU A 44 7.38 11.78 -0.93
CA GLU A 44 8.20 12.77 -0.22
C GLU A 44 9.32 12.15 0.63
N LEU A 45 9.30 10.83 0.83
CA LEU A 45 10.34 10.14 1.59
C LEU A 45 11.68 10.20 0.86
N THR A 46 12.76 10.18 1.66
CA THR A 46 14.10 9.92 1.13
C THR A 46 14.16 8.53 0.52
N GLU A 47 15.16 8.27 -0.32
CA GLU A 47 15.39 6.95 -0.91
C GLU A 47 15.51 5.84 0.16
N GLU A 48 16.15 6.15 1.30
CA GLU A 48 16.22 5.24 2.45
C GLU A 48 14.84 4.99 3.08
N GLY A 49 14.04 6.04 3.27
CA GLY A 49 12.67 5.91 3.78
C GLY A 49 11.75 5.14 2.84
N ARG A 50 11.88 5.34 1.53
CA ARG A 50 11.15 4.55 0.52
C ARG A 50 11.51 3.07 0.61
N ARG A 51 12.79 2.74 0.72
CA ARG A 51 13.26 1.35 0.93
C ARG A 51 12.71 0.74 2.22
N GLU A 52 12.71 1.49 3.32
CA GLU A 52 12.19 1.04 4.61
C GLU A 52 10.69 0.72 4.50
N VAL A 53 9.89 1.64 3.95
CA VAL A 53 8.44 1.42 3.77
C VAL A 53 8.18 0.25 2.83
N THR A 54 8.87 0.15 1.70
CA THR A 54 8.73 -1.00 0.79
C THR A 54 9.03 -2.30 1.52
N SER A 55 10.10 -2.37 2.31
CA SER A 55 10.41 -3.56 3.11
C SER A 55 9.29 -3.92 4.10
N LEU A 56 8.67 -2.93 4.74
CA LEU A 56 7.57 -3.14 5.67
C LEU A 56 6.28 -3.60 4.96
N ILE A 57 6.00 -3.11 3.76
CA ILE A 57 4.88 -3.58 2.92
C ILE A 57 5.09 -5.04 2.52
N LEU A 58 6.30 -5.39 2.06
CA LEU A 58 6.62 -6.77 1.68
C LEU A 58 6.53 -7.74 2.87
N GLU A 59 6.95 -7.32 4.06
CA GLU A 59 6.73 -8.10 5.29
C GLU A 59 5.23 -8.33 5.56
N CYS A 60 4.37 -7.35 5.28
CA CYS A 60 2.92 -7.53 5.41
C CYS A 60 2.40 -8.59 4.41
N ALA A 61 2.90 -8.61 3.17
CA ALA A 61 2.52 -9.62 2.18
C ALA A 61 3.01 -11.04 2.56
N GLU A 62 4.17 -11.15 3.23
CA GLU A 62 4.67 -12.45 3.71
C GLU A 62 3.76 -13.06 4.78
N LEU A 63 3.18 -12.22 5.64
CA LEU A 63 2.28 -12.62 6.72
C LEU A 63 0.81 -12.77 6.30
N GLU A 64 0.46 -12.37 5.08
CA GLU A 64 -0.91 -12.49 4.56
C GLU A 64 -1.21 -13.92 4.10
N GLU A 65 -2.31 -14.47 4.62
CA GLU A 65 -2.76 -15.84 4.36
C GLU A 65 -3.67 -15.91 3.13
N ASP A 66 -4.41 -14.83 2.85
CA ASP A 66 -5.27 -14.73 1.68
C ASP A 66 -4.42 -14.46 0.42
N PRO A 67 -4.44 -15.34 -0.60
CA PRO A 67 -3.58 -15.20 -1.77
C PRO A 67 -3.93 -13.99 -2.64
N VAL A 68 -5.19 -13.53 -2.63
CA VAL A 68 -5.65 -12.35 -3.38
C VAL A 68 -5.14 -11.09 -2.69
N ARG A 69 -5.34 -11.00 -1.36
CA ARG A 69 -4.81 -9.88 -0.56
C ARG A 69 -3.29 -9.80 -0.61
N LYS A 70 -2.63 -10.96 -0.59
CA LYS A 70 -1.18 -11.05 -0.72
C LYS A 70 -0.70 -10.50 -2.06
N ARG A 71 -1.40 -10.80 -3.16
CA ARG A 71 -1.07 -10.26 -4.48
C ARG A 71 -1.19 -8.74 -4.51
N SER A 72 -2.35 -8.21 -4.12
CA SER A 72 -2.59 -6.76 -4.04
C SER A 72 -1.53 -6.06 -3.16
N THR A 73 -1.14 -6.66 -2.03
CA THR A 73 -0.07 -6.12 -1.17
C THR A 73 1.31 -6.10 -1.83
N LEU A 74 1.62 -7.08 -2.69
CA LEU A 74 2.92 -7.15 -3.39
C LEU A 74 3.04 -6.13 -4.51
N ASP A 75 1.92 -5.80 -5.16
CA ASP A 75 1.86 -4.84 -6.28
C ASP A 75 1.86 -3.39 -5.74
N LEU A 76 1.34 -3.19 -4.53
CA LEU A 76 1.19 -1.88 -3.87
C LEU A 76 2.42 -0.95 -3.94
N PRO A 77 3.68 -1.38 -3.65
CA PRO A 77 4.83 -0.48 -3.74
C PRO A 77 5.02 0.15 -5.13
N GLY A 78 4.69 -0.58 -6.19
CA GLY A 78 4.68 -0.05 -7.55
C GLY A 78 3.55 0.95 -7.74
N ASP A 79 2.34 0.58 -7.32
CA ASP A 79 1.12 1.38 -7.51
C ASP A 79 1.18 2.75 -6.83
N ILE A 80 1.90 2.87 -5.71
CA ILE A 80 2.09 4.16 -5.00
C ILE A 80 3.38 4.89 -5.38
N GLY A 81 4.15 4.38 -6.35
CA GLY A 81 5.36 5.03 -6.85
C GLY A 81 6.55 4.98 -5.90
N LEU A 82 6.68 3.90 -5.10
CA LEU A 82 7.86 3.65 -4.26
C LEU A 82 9.00 2.95 -5.01
N LEU A 83 8.69 2.28 -6.11
CA LEU A 83 9.67 1.65 -6.99
C LEU A 83 10.04 2.62 -8.11
N ASP A 84 11.32 2.66 -8.47
CA ASP A 84 11.76 3.44 -9.63
C ASP A 84 11.17 2.82 -10.91
N GLU A 85 10.66 3.66 -11.81
CA GLU A 85 10.31 3.23 -13.17
C GLU A 85 11.62 2.99 -13.93
N ASP A 86 11.94 1.73 -14.24
CA ASP A 86 13.11 1.35 -15.06
C ASP A 86 13.14 2.06 -16.43
#